data_AF-A0A3D4NPB8-F1
#
_entry.id   AF-A0A3D4NPB8-F1
#
_cell.length_a   1.000
_cell.length_b   1.000
_cell.length_c   1.000
_cell.angle_alpha   90.00
_cell.angle_beta   90.00
_cell.angle_gamma   90.00
#
_symmetry.space_group_name_H-M   'P 1'
#
loop_
_entity.id
_entity.type
_entity.pdbx_description
1 polymer ?
#
loop_
_entity_poly.entity_id
_entity_poly.type
_entity_poly.pdbx_seq_one_letter_code
_entity_poly.pdbx_strand_id
1 'polypeptide(L)'
;QTLLFSATFTEDVMNLAKQWTTDPSIVEIESQNVASENVEQHIYAVAGADKYKLLYNLVNDNGWERVMVFANRKDEVRRIEERLVRDGVNAAQLSGDVPQHKRIKTLEGFREGKIRVLVATDVAGRGIHIDGIS
;
A
#
# COMPACT_ATOMS: atom_id res chain seq x y z
N GLN A 1 25.33 -17.68 -14.50
CA GLN A 1 25.40 -16.36 -13.84
C GLN A 1 24.32 -16.32 -12.77
N THR A 2 24.65 -15.90 -11.55
CA THR A 2 23.71 -15.81 -10.43
C THR A 2 23.55 -14.35 -10.04
N LEU A 3 22.31 -13.90 -9.86
CA LEU A 3 21.96 -12.55 -9.43
C LEU A 3 21.12 -12.65 -8.16
N LEU A 4 21.47 -11.89 -7.13
CA LEU A 4 20.71 -11.79 -5.89
C LEU A 4 20.29 -10.32 -5.70
N PHE A 5 19.00 -10.11 -5.52
CA PHE A 5 18.41 -8.80 -5.25
C PHE A 5 17.86 -8.80 -3.83
N SER A 6 18.24 -7.81 -3.04
CA SER A 6 17.71 -7.62 -1.68
C SER A 6 17.48 -6.15 -1.40
N ALA A 7 16.41 -5.86 -0.66
CA ALA A 7 16.15 -4.53 -0.11
C ALA A 7 16.89 -4.30 1.23
N THR A 8 17.42 -5.36 1.85
CA THR A 8 18.12 -5.31 3.14
C THR A 8 19.36 -6.19 3.10
N PHE A 9 20.48 -5.69 3.63
CA PHE A 9 21.76 -6.40 3.67
C PHE A 9 22.05 -6.93 5.08
N THR A 10 21.20 -7.82 5.59
CA THR A 10 21.50 -8.53 6.84
C THR A 10 22.62 -9.54 6.63
N GLU A 11 23.30 -9.96 7.70
CA GLU A 11 24.35 -10.98 7.62
C GLU A 11 23.86 -12.27 6.97
N ASP A 12 22.64 -12.71 7.28
CA ASP A 12 22.04 -13.91 6.69
C ASP A 12 21.90 -13.81 5.17
N VAL A 13 21.44 -12.66 4.66
CA VAL A 13 21.31 -12.41 3.22
C VAL A 13 22.67 -12.40 2.55
N MET A 14 23.68 -11.78 3.19
CA MET A 14 25.04 -11.72 2.67
C MET A 14 25.72 -13.10 2.67
N ASN A 15 25.47 -13.91 3.69
CA ASN A 15 25.97 -15.29 3.76
C ASN A 15 25.35 -16.16 2.65
N LEU A 16 24.05 -16.02 2.41
CA LEU A 16 23.38 -16.69 1.30
C LEU A 16 23.95 -16.25 -0.06
N ALA A 17 24.15 -14.94 -0.25
CA ALA A 17 24.76 -14.41 -1.47
C ALA A 17 26.15 -15.02 -1.71
N LYS A 18 27.00 -15.06 -0.70
CA LYS A 18 28.35 -15.66 -0.77
C LYS A 18 28.34 -17.16 -1.08
N GLN A 19 27.35 -17.90 -0.56
CA GLN A 19 27.23 -19.34 -0.84
C GLN A 19 26.82 -19.64 -2.28
N TRP A 20 26.00 -18.77 -2.89
CA TRP A 20 25.37 -19.03 -4.20
C TRP A 20 26.04 -18.30 -5.37
N THR A 21 27.00 -17.41 -5.08
CA THR A 21 27.73 -16.63 -6.07
C THR A 21 29.24 -16.88 -5.97
N THR A 22 29.94 -16.74 -7.09
CA THR A 22 31.42 -16.78 -7.14
C THR A 22 31.88 -15.38 -7.52
N ASP A 23 32.67 -14.74 -6.65
CA ASP A 23 33.21 -13.38 -6.83
C ASP A 23 32.15 -12.34 -7.30
N PRO A 24 31.07 -12.12 -6.53
CA PRO A 24 29.99 -11.24 -6.95
C PRO A 24 30.41 -9.76 -6.94
N SER A 25 30.03 -9.03 -7.98
CA SER A 25 30.01 -7.56 -7.90
C SER A 25 28.80 -7.10 -7.08
N ILE A 26 29.03 -6.24 -6.10
CA ILE A 26 27.96 -5.66 -5.27
C ILE A 26 27.59 -4.30 -5.86
N VAL A 27 26.30 -4.12 -6.15
CA VAL A 27 25.74 -2.83 -6.57
C VAL A 27 24.76 -2.38 -5.48
N GLU A 28 25.15 -1.33 -4.77
CA GLU A 28 24.31 -0.69 -3.76
C GLU A 28 23.80 0.65 -4.30
N ILE A 29 22.51 0.89 -4.11
CA ILE A 29 21.88 2.17 -4.40
C ILE A 29 21.42 2.71 -3.06
N GLU A 30 22.02 3.82 -2.62
CA GLU A 30 21.56 4.50 -1.42
C GLU A 30 20.08 4.87 -1.58
N SER A 31 19.27 4.51 -0.59
CA SER A 31 17.86 4.88 -0.60
C SER A 31 17.76 6.39 -0.45
N GLN A 32 17.34 7.09 -1.50
CA GLN A 32 17.19 8.56 -1.46
C GLN A 32 16.15 9.04 -0.44
N ASN A 33 15.37 8.16 0.19
CA ASN A 33 14.40 8.53 1.20
C ASN A 33 14.35 7.48 2.30
N VAL A 34 15.05 7.75 3.41
CA VAL A 34 14.54 7.35 4.74
C VAL A 34 13.08 7.80 4.76
N ALA A 35 12.14 6.90 5.10
CA ALA A 35 10.71 7.21 5.16
C ALA A 35 10.53 8.63 5.71
N SER A 36 10.06 9.51 4.83
CA SER A 36 10.18 10.97 4.94
C SER A 36 10.01 11.43 6.38
N GLU A 37 10.99 12.16 6.94
CA GLU A 37 10.86 12.82 8.25
C GLU A 37 9.60 13.71 8.35
N ASN A 38 8.93 13.96 7.21
CA ASN A 38 7.70 14.73 7.09
C ASN A 38 6.39 13.90 7.09
N VAL A 39 6.39 12.63 7.52
CA VAL A 39 5.14 11.85 7.68
C VAL A 39 4.61 11.98 9.11
N GLU A 40 3.46 12.62 9.25
CA GLU A 40 2.72 12.65 10.51
C GLU A 40 2.03 11.30 10.76
N GLN A 41 2.17 10.75 11.98
CA GLN A 41 1.63 9.43 12.32
C GLN A 41 0.72 9.51 13.55
N HIS A 42 -0.46 8.90 13.44
CA HIS A 42 -1.46 8.84 14.50
C HIS A 42 -1.84 7.39 14.79
N ILE A 43 -1.97 7.05 16.07
CA ILE A 43 -2.41 5.72 16.52
C ILE A 43 -3.74 5.85 17.25
N TYR A 44 -4.75 5.13 16.77
CA TYR A 44 -6.08 5.08 17.37
C TYR A 44 -6.33 3.71 18.00
N ALA A 45 -6.48 3.67 19.33
CA ALA A 45 -6.85 2.47 20.06
C ALA A 45 -8.37 2.30 20.08
N VAL A 46 -8.88 1.33 19.30
CA VAL A 46 -10.32 1.04 19.19
C VAL A 46 -10.57 -0.47 19.14
N ALA A 47 -11.77 -0.90 19.52
CA ALA A 47 -12.17 -2.29 19.33
C ALA A 47 -12.27 -2.64 17.84
N GLY A 48 -12.10 -3.92 17.50
CA GLY A 48 -12.13 -4.38 16.11
C GLY A 48 -13.43 -4.00 15.38
N ALA A 49 -14.57 -4.02 16.09
CA ALA A 49 -15.88 -3.64 15.55
C ALA A 49 -15.97 -2.13 15.19
N ASP A 50 -15.23 -1.28 15.89
CA ASP A 50 -15.28 0.18 15.74
C ASP A 50 -14.34 0.71 14.66
N LYS A 51 -13.38 -0.10 14.19
CA LYS A 51 -12.39 0.30 13.17
C LYS A 51 -13.03 0.90 11.91
N TYR A 52 -14.13 0.31 11.43
CA TYR A 52 -14.82 0.82 10.25
C TYR A 52 -15.44 2.19 10.50
N LYS A 53 -16.10 2.37 11.66
CA LYS A 53 -16.73 3.64 12.03
C LYS A 53 -15.69 4.74 12.14
N LEU A 54 -14.55 4.43 12.76
CA LEU A 54 -13.41 5.34 12.83
C LEU A 54 -12.90 5.72 11.43
N LEU A 55 -12.66 4.74 10.54
CA LEU A 55 -12.23 5.00 9.17
C LEU A 55 -13.20 5.92 8.42
N TYR A 56 -14.50 5.63 8.49
CA TYR A 56 -15.53 6.44 7.84
C TYR A 56 -15.51 7.89 8.31
N ASN A 57 -15.44 8.11 9.63
CA ASN A 57 -15.36 9.45 10.21
C ASN A 57 -14.07 10.16 9.80
N LEU A 58 -12.92 9.48 9.86
CA LEU A 58 -11.64 10.06 9.43
C LEU A 58 -11.70 10.53 7.97
N VAL A 59 -12.24 9.70 7.09
CA VAL A 59 -12.39 10.06 5.66
C VAL A 59 -13.32 11.26 5.50
N ASN A 60 -14.45 11.32 6.20
CA ASN A 60 -15.45 12.38 5.97
C ASN A 60 -15.15 13.70 6.69
N ASP A 61 -14.57 13.65 7.89
CA ASP A 61 -14.43 14.82 8.74
C ASP A 61 -13.17 15.64 8.41
N ASN A 62 -12.15 15.03 7.79
CA ASN A 62 -10.86 15.67 7.51
C ASN A 62 -10.75 16.27 6.10
N GLY A 63 -11.77 16.14 5.25
CA GLY A 63 -11.75 16.73 3.90
C GLY A 63 -10.70 16.15 2.94
N TRP A 64 -10.15 14.96 3.23
CA TRP A 64 -9.13 14.35 2.38
C TRP A 64 -9.66 14.01 0.98
N GLU A 65 -8.89 14.39 -0.05
CA GLU A 65 -9.25 14.20 -1.46
C GLU A 65 -8.97 12.78 -1.95
N ARG A 66 -7.89 12.17 -1.49
CA ARG A 66 -7.44 10.82 -1.88
C ARG A 66 -6.90 10.12 -0.65
N VAL A 67 -7.47 8.96 -0.34
CA VAL A 67 -7.13 8.17 0.86
C VAL A 67 -6.79 6.75 0.44
N MET A 68 -5.65 6.24 0.92
CA MET A 68 -5.26 4.85 0.73
C MET A 68 -5.47 4.07 2.02
N VAL A 69 -6.19 2.95 1.94
CA VAL A 69 -6.51 2.11 3.10
C VAL A 69 -5.92 0.72 2.89
N PHE A 70 -5.06 0.29 3.80
CA PHE A 70 -4.47 -1.05 3.77
C PHE A 70 -5.18 -2.01 4.72
N ALA A 71 -5.41 -3.25 4.25
CA ALA A 71 -5.89 -4.35 5.07
C ALA A 71 -5.17 -5.65 4.71
N ASN A 72 -4.98 -6.52 5.70
CA ASN A 72 -4.11 -7.68 5.57
C ASN A 72 -4.68 -8.75 4.61
N ARG A 73 -6.02 -8.90 4.56
CA ARG A 73 -6.68 -9.94 3.78
C ARG A 73 -7.59 -9.39 2.70
N LYS A 74 -7.72 -10.14 1.60
CA LYS A 74 -8.55 -9.75 0.44
C LYS A 74 -10.04 -9.65 0.78
N ASP A 75 -10.54 -10.49 1.68
CA ASP A 75 -11.94 -10.45 2.11
C ASP A 75 -12.24 -9.21 2.96
N GLU A 76 -11.28 -8.74 3.76
CA GLU A 76 -11.36 -7.48 4.50
C GLU A 76 -11.36 -6.28 3.55
N VAL A 77 -10.46 -6.26 2.57
CA VAL A 77 -10.41 -5.23 1.52
C VAL A 77 -11.78 -5.09 0.84
N ARG A 78 -12.36 -6.22 0.39
CA ARG A 78 -13.69 -6.24 -0.22
C ARG A 78 -14.77 -5.72 0.72
N ARG A 79 -14.80 -6.19 1.98
CA ARG A 79 -15.81 -5.76 2.96
C ARG A 79 -15.74 -4.27 3.29
N ILE A 80 -14.53 -3.72 3.38
CA ILE A 80 -14.33 -2.29 3.66
C ILE A 80 -14.82 -1.46 2.48
N GLU A 81 -14.42 -1.82 1.24
CA GLU A 81 -14.85 -1.13 0.03
C GLU A 81 -16.38 -1.17 -0.15
N GLU A 82 -17.00 -2.36 -0.03
CA GLU A 82 -18.46 -2.50 -0.13
C GLU A 82 -19.22 -1.65 0.90
N ARG A 83 -18.71 -1.56 2.14
CA ARG A 83 -19.34 -0.70 3.17
C ARG A 83 -19.15 0.78 2.85
N LEU A 84 -17.96 1.20 2.43
CA LEU A 84 -17.70 2.59 2.05
C LEU A 84 -18.62 3.03 0.90
N VAL A 85 -18.75 2.20 -0.14
CA VAL A 85 -19.65 2.46 -1.27
C VAL A 85 -21.10 2.55 -0.82
N ARG A 86 -21.54 1.62 0.05
CA ARG A 86 -22.90 1.64 0.63
C ARG A 86 -23.19 2.93 1.40
N ASP A 87 -22.18 3.45 2.10
CA ASP A 87 -22.29 4.67 2.91
C ASP A 87 -21.99 5.95 2.10
N GLY A 88 -21.98 5.86 0.77
CA GLY A 88 -21.88 7.00 -0.15
C GLY A 88 -20.45 7.48 -0.44
N VAL A 89 -19.43 6.75 0.02
CA VAL A 89 -18.03 7.08 -0.26
C VAL A 89 -17.60 6.40 -1.55
N ASN A 90 -17.08 7.20 -2.49
CA ASN A 90 -16.53 6.68 -3.74
C ASN A 90 -15.22 5.93 -3.47
N ALA A 91 -15.31 4.60 -3.40
CA ALA A 91 -14.22 3.71 -3.09
C ALA A 91 -14.02 2.64 -4.17
N ALA A 92 -12.80 2.15 -4.27
CA ALA A 92 -12.46 0.99 -5.09
C ALA A 92 -11.46 0.10 -4.38
N GLN A 93 -11.42 -1.18 -4.74
CA GLN A 93 -10.47 -2.14 -4.20
C GLN A 93 -9.34 -2.47 -5.17
N LEU A 94 -8.18 -2.76 -4.61
CA LEU A 94 -7.01 -3.25 -5.31
C LEU A 94 -6.44 -4.48 -4.59
N SER A 95 -6.80 -5.65 -5.08
CA SER A 95 -6.32 -6.94 -4.56
C SER A 95 -5.79 -7.80 -5.71
N GLY A 96 -5.07 -8.88 -5.38
CA GLY A 96 -4.49 -9.78 -6.39
C GLY A 96 -5.49 -10.48 -7.31
N ASP A 97 -6.78 -10.45 -6.98
CA ASP A 97 -7.85 -11.07 -7.78
C ASP A 97 -8.48 -10.09 -8.78
N VAL A 98 -8.06 -8.82 -8.76
CA VAL A 98 -8.50 -7.81 -9.72
C VAL A 98 -7.76 -7.99 -11.04
N PRO A 99 -8.45 -8.17 -12.18
CA PRO A 99 -7.81 -8.27 -13.48
C PRO A 99 -6.93 -7.05 -13.80
N GLN A 100 -5.80 -7.26 -14.47
CA GLN A 100 -4.80 -6.21 -14.71
C GLN A 100 -5.37 -4.95 -15.41
N HIS A 101 -6.24 -5.12 -16.41
CA HIS A 101 -6.87 -3.98 -17.10
C HIS A 101 -7.73 -3.13 -16.15
N LYS A 102 -8.45 -3.79 -15.23
CA LYS A 102 -9.29 -3.12 -14.22
C LYS A 102 -8.41 -2.44 -13.17
N ARG A 103 -7.31 -3.08 -12.77
CA ARG A 103 -6.29 -2.51 -11.88
C ARG A 103 -5.74 -1.19 -12.43
N ILE A 104 -5.35 -1.14 -13.71
CA ILE A 104 -4.85 0.08 -14.35
C ILE A 104 -5.90 1.20 -14.29
N LYS A 105 -7.12 0.91 -14.75
CA LYS A 105 -8.23 1.89 -14.73
C LYS A 105 -8.57 2.39 -13.32
N THR A 106 -8.54 1.52 -12.33
CA THR A 106 -8.77 1.88 -10.92
C THR A 106 -7.66 2.80 -10.40
N LEU A 107 -6.40 2.52 -10.74
CA LEU A 107 -5.27 3.38 -10.36
C LEU A 107 -5.34 4.75 -11.05
N GLU A 108 -5.70 4.79 -12.32
CA GLU A 108 -5.92 6.05 -13.06
C GLU A 108 -7.05 6.85 -12.44
N GLY A 109 -8.20 6.23 -12.17
CA GLY A 109 -9.33 6.90 -11.53
C GLY A 109 -8.99 7.44 -10.13
N PHE A 110 -8.16 6.73 -9.36
CA PHE A 110 -7.70 7.20 -8.06
C PHE A 110 -6.70 8.36 -8.20
N ARG A 111 -5.75 8.31 -9.14
CA ARG A 111 -4.83 9.42 -9.44
C ARG A 111 -5.56 10.69 -9.89
N GLU A 112 -6.61 10.54 -10.68
CA GLU A 112 -7.44 11.66 -11.17
C GLU A 112 -8.42 12.19 -10.11
N GLY A 113 -8.45 11.62 -8.90
CA GLY A 113 -9.40 11.99 -7.84
C GLY A 113 -10.85 11.53 -8.10
N LYS A 114 -11.09 10.77 -9.17
CA LYS A 114 -12.39 10.16 -9.48
C LYS A 114 -12.73 9.03 -8.51
N ILE A 115 -11.75 8.46 -7.82
CA ILE A 115 -11.93 7.52 -6.71
C ILE A 115 -11.30 8.17 -5.50
N ARG A 116 -12.09 8.35 -4.44
CA ARG A 116 -11.63 9.02 -3.22
C ARG A 116 -10.85 8.06 -2.32
N VAL A 117 -11.34 6.82 -2.18
CA VAL A 117 -10.71 5.82 -1.29
C VAL A 117 -10.27 4.59 -2.07
N LEU A 118 -8.99 4.25 -1.99
CA LEU A 118 -8.44 3.03 -2.57
C LEU A 118 -8.08 2.04 -1.47
N VAL A 119 -8.79 0.91 -1.40
CA VAL A 119 -8.58 -0.13 -0.39
C VAL A 119 -7.72 -1.25 -0.97
N ALA A 120 -6.59 -1.56 -0.36
CA ALA A 120 -5.62 -2.51 -0.92
C ALA A 120 -5.04 -3.47 0.12
N THR A 121 -4.45 -4.57 -0.34
CA THR A 121 -3.54 -5.38 0.49
C THR A 121 -2.10 -4.86 0.36
N ASP A 122 -1.24 -5.16 1.34
CA ASP A 122 0.16 -4.73 1.31
C ASP A 122 0.88 -5.15 0.02
N VAL A 123 0.62 -6.37 -0.45
CA VAL A 123 1.21 -6.89 -1.69
C VAL A 123 0.71 -6.14 -2.92
N ALA A 124 -0.59 -5.82 -2.97
CA ALA A 124 -1.16 -5.08 -4.09
C ALA A 124 -0.75 -3.60 -4.10
N GLY A 125 -0.41 -3.06 -2.92
CA GLY A 125 0.08 -1.71 -2.68
C GLY A 125 1.52 -1.45 -3.13
N ARG A 126 2.38 -2.46 -3.06
CA ARG A 126 3.78 -2.33 -3.48
C ARG A 126 3.87 -1.97 -4.97
N GLY A 127 4.68 -0.96 -5.29
CA GLY A 127 4.86 -0.46 -6.66
C GLY A 127 3.78 0.52 -7.15
N ILE A 128 2.86 0.93 -6.27
CA ILE A 128 1.96 2.04 -6.57
C ILE A 128 2.71 3.36 -6.33
N HIS A 129 3.28 3.92 -7.39
CA HIS A 129 3.75 5.31 -7.37
C HIS A 129 2.57 6.25 -7.64
N ILE A 130 2.11 6.96 -6.62
CA ILE A 130 1.09 7.99 -6.73
C ILE A 130 1.59 9.20 -5.95
N ASP A 131 1.78 10.31 -6.66
CA ASP A 131 2.15 11.58 -6.05
C ASP A 131 0.93 12.19 -5.32
N GLY A 132 1.17 12.81 -4.16
CA GLY A 132 0.13 13.56 -3.44
C GLY A 132 -0.95 12.69 -2.78
N ILE A 133 -0.57 11.54 -2.21
CA ILE A 133 -1.40 10.87 -1.20
C ILE A 133 -1.23 11.64 0.12
N SER A 134 -2.34 12.09 0.69
CA SER A 134 -2.42 12.70 2.02
C SER A 134 -2.90 11.67 3.04
#